data_AF-A0A4U0Q7Z7-F1
#
_entry.id   AF-A0A4U0Q7Z7-F1
#
_cell.length_a   1.000
_cell.length_b   1.000
_cell.length_c   1.000
_cell.angle_alpha   90.00
_cell.angle_beta   90.00
_cell.angle_gamma   90.00
#
_symmetry.space_group_name_H-M   'P 1'
#
loop_
_entity.id
_entity.type
_entity.pdbx_description
1 polymer ?
#
loop_
_entity_poly.entity_id
_entity_poly.type
_entity_poly.pdbx_seq_one_letter_code
_entity_poly.pdbx_strand_id
1 'polypeptide(L)' 'MIAVHQLQPGDYVTEQIDGRAMRLDIIAIVPQGRQVEVTFRSPLGLSRANYLATACMAAQR' A
#
# COMPACT_ATOMS: atom_id res chain seq x y z
N MET A 1 0.62 -5.50 11.44
CA MET A 1 1.12 -4.18 11.00
C MET A 1 2.55 -4.38 10.49
N ILE A 2 2.83 -3.98 9.26
CA ILE A 2 4.13 -4.08 8.58
C ILE A 2 4.62 -2.66 8.30
N ALA A 3 5.90 -2.36 8.51
CA ALA A 3 6.44 -1.05 8.17
C ALA A 3 6.49 -0.86 6.64
N VAL A 4 6.23 0.34 6.14
CA VAL A 4 6.08 0.58 4.69
C VAL A 4 7.33 0.19 3.91
N HIS A 5 8.53 0.42 4.45
CA HIS A 5 9.78 0.01 3.80
C HIS A 5 9.99 -1.51 3.71
N GLN A 6 9.16 -2.30 4.40
CA GLN A 6 9.22 -3.77 4.40
C GLN A 6 8.15 -4.41 3.50
N LEU A 7 7.27 -3.60 2.91
CA LEU A 7 6.25 -4.08 1.98
C LEU A 7 6.91 -4.64 0.72
N GLN A 8 6.21 -5.54 0.05
CA GLN A 8 6.62 -6.13 -1.22
C GLN A 8 5.50 -6.08 -2.25
N PRO A 9 5.82 -5.97 -3.56
CA PRO A 9 4.83 -6.23 -4.59
C PRO A 9 4.24 -7.63 -4.41
N GLY A 10 2.91 -7.73 -4.43
CA GLY A 10 2.17 -8.95 -4.09
C GLY A 10 1.47 -8.89 -2.73
N ASP A 11 1.98 -8.08 -1.79
CA ASP A 11 1.25 -7.77 -0.56
C ASP A 11 -0.07 -7.05 -0.90
N TYR A 12 -1.02 -7.07 0.02
CA TYR A 12 -2.27 -6.32 -0.12
C TYR A 12 -2.75 -5.73 1.21
N VAL A 13 -3.55 -4.67 1.14
CA VAL A 13 -4.29 -4.13 2.29
C VAL A 13 -5.79 -4.25 2.04
N THR A 14 -6.57 -4.36 3.11
CA THR A 14 -8.04 -4.28 3.02
C THR A 14 -8.48 -3.00 3.72
N GLU A 15 -9.13 -2.11 2.97
CA GLU A 15 -9.63 -0.84 3.49
C GLU A 15 -11.15 -0.74 3.32
N GLN A 16 -11.80 0.06 4.16
CA GLN A 16 -13.21 0.39 4.01
C GLN A 16 -13.33 1.63 3.12
N ILE A 17 -13.84 1.44 1.91
CA ILE A 17 -14.06 2.51 0.93
C ILE A 17 -15.55 2.50 0.58
N ASP A 18 -16.22 3.63 0.78
CA ASP A 18 -17.67 3.80 0.59
C ASP A 18 -18.51 2.74 1.33
N GLY A 19 -18.10 2.39 2.54
CA GLY A 19 -18.77 1.39 3.39
C GLY A 19 -18.58 -0.06 2.95
N ARG A 20 -17.66 -0.33 2.01
CA ARG A 20 -17.32 -1.68 1.55
C ARG A 20 -15.86 -2.00 1.82
N ALA A 21 -15.60 -3.23 2.25
CA ALA A 21 -14.24 -3.74 2.30
C ALA A 21 -13.70 -3.90 0.87
N MET A 22 -12.64 -3.19 0.54
CA MET A 22 -11.94 -3.29 -0.73
C MET A 22 -10.49 -3.71 -0.51
N ARG A 23 -10.07 -4.70 -1.29
CA ARG A 23 -8.67 -5.12 -1.37
C ARG A 23 -7.90 -4.18 -2.30
N LEU A 24 -6.77 -3.69 -1.83
CA LEU A 24 -5.81 -2.91 -2.59
C LEU A 24 -4.52 -3.73 -2.70
N ASP A 25 -4.22 -4.23 -3.90
CA ASP A 25 -2.97 -4.96 -4.15
C ASP A 25 -1.82 -3.96 -4.28
N ILE A 26 -0.72 -4.21 -3.58
CA ILE A 26 0.52 -3.45 -3.76
C ILE A 26 1.25 -4.03 -4.98
N ILE A 27 1.43 -3.22 -6.02
CA ILE A 27 2.04 -3.67 -7.28
C ILE A 27 3.41 -3.06 -7.53
N ALA A 28 3.75 -1.96 -6.86
CA ALA A 28 5.08 -1.35 -6.93
C ALA A 28 5.40 -0.56 -5.67
N ILE A 29 6.68 -0.54 -5.32
CA ILE A 29 7.22 0.15 -4.15
C ILE A 29 8.51 0.83 -4.60
N VAL A 30 8.57 2.15 -4.44
CA VAL A 30 9.72 2.96 -4.90
C VAL A 30 10.22 3.81 -3.73
N PRO A 31 11.42 3.53 -3.20
CA PRO A 31 12.04 4.38 -2.19
C PRO A 31 12.36 5.78 -2.73
N GLN A 32 11.95 6.81 -2.00
CA GLN A 32 12.19 8.23 -2.30
C GLN A 32 12.79 8.93 -1.06
N GLY A 33 14.04 8.62 -0.75
CA GLY A 33 14.74 9.16 0.42
C GLY A 33 14.10 8.68 1.73
N ARG A 34 13.48 9.60 2.49
CA ARG A 34 12.77 9.27 3.74
C ARG A 34 11.34 8.76 3.52
N GLN A 35 10.84 8.89 2.29
CA GLN A 35 9.52 8.43 1.90
C GLN A 35 9.60 7.20 1.02
N VAL A 36 8.48 6.50 0.90
CA VAL A 36 8.29 5.37 0.02
C VAL A 36 7.00 5.62 -0.75
N GLU A 37 7.09 5.65 -2.07
CA GLU A 37 5.92 5.67 -2.94
C GLU A 37 5.41 4.23 -3.09
N VAL A 38 4.14 4.02 -2.79
CA VAL A 38 3.46 2.75 -2.94
C VAL A 38 2.39 2.89 -4.02
N THR A 39 2.43 2.01 -5.01
CA THR A 39 1.40 1.92 -6.06
C THR A 39 0.46 0.77 -5.72
N PHE A 40 -0.83 1.09 -5.66
CA PHE A 40 -1.92 0.17 -5.41
C PHE A 40 -2.73 -0.09 -6.67
N ARG A 41 -3.25 -1.31 -6.79
CA ARG A 41 -4.24 -1.70 -7.80
C ARG A 41 -5.53 -2.14 -7.11
N SER A 42 -6.65 -1.63 -7.59
CA SER A 42 -7.99 -2.01 -7.16
C SER A 42 -8.93 -2.10 -8.39
N PRO A 43 -10.18 -2.57 -8.22
CA PRO A 43 -11.19 -2.52 -9.27
C PRO A 43 -11.49 -1.10 -9.79
N LEU A 44 -11.20 -0.06 -9.00
CA LEU A 44 -11.38 1.34 -9.39
C LEU A 44 -10.20 1.90 -10.21
N GLY A 45 -9.11 1.14 -10.34
CA GLY A 45 -7.92 1.52 -11.11
C GLY A 45 -6.65 1.50 -10.27
N LEU A 46 -5.67 2.29 -10.70
CA LEU A 46 -4.40 2.45 -10.02
C LEU A 46 -4.40 3.71 -9.15
N SER A 47 -3.82 3.59 -7.96
CA SER A 47 -3.59 4.70 -7.05
C SER A 47 -2.14 4.70 -6.58
N ARG A 48 -1.61 5.87 -6.25
CA ARG A 48 -0.26 6.02 -5.68
C ARG A 48 -0.34 6.88 -4.43
N ALA A 49 0.42 6.50 -3.42
CA ALA A 49 0.55 7.30 -2.20
C ALA A 49 1.97 7.24 -1.65
N ASN A 50 2.40 8.36 -1.06
CA ASN A 50 3.71 8.52 -0.45
C ASN A 50 3.59 8.43 1.06
N TYR A 51 4.38 7.57 1.67
CA TYR A 51 4.40 7.37 3.12
C TYR A 51 5.81 7.56 3.65
N LEU A 52 5.93 7.87 4.94
CA LEU A 52 7.22 7.75 5.62
C LEU A 52 7.64 6.28 5.62
N ALA A 53 8.93 6.01 5.40
CA ALA A 53 9.47 4.65 5.42
C ALA A 53 9.14 3.90 6.73
N THR A 54 9.04 4.63 7.84
CA THR A 54 8.74 4.11 9.17
C THR A 54 7.25 4.04 9.50
N ALA A 55 6.35 4.50 8.62
CA ALA A 55 4.92 4.32 8.79
C ALA A 55 4.57 2.83 8.77
N CYS A 56 3.44 2.46 9.37
CA CYS A 56 2.98 1.07 9.42
C CYS A 56 1.63 0.92 8.73
N MET A 57 1.45 -0.17 7.98
CA MET A 57 0.20 -0.55 7.33
C MET A 57 -0.27 -1.92 7.77
N ALA A 58 -1.58 -2.16 7.72
CA ALA A 58 -2.18 -3.47 7.97
C ALA A 58 -2.11 -4.37 6.73
N ALA A 59 -0.91 -4.52 6.16
CA ALA A 59 -0.69 -5.34 4.97
C ALA A 59 -0.65 -6.85 5.28
N GLN A 60 -1.06 -7.64 4.30
CA GLN A 60 -1.12 -9.10 4.29
C GLN A 60 -0.38 -9.63 3.06
N ARG A 61 0.08 -10.88 3.12
CA ARG A 61 0.81 -11.59 2.04
C ARG A 61 -0.11 -12.58 1.34
#